data_AF-I4VST0-F1
#
_entry.id   AF-I4VST0-F1
#
_cell.length_a   1.000
_cell.length_b   1.000
_cell.length_c   1.000
_cell.angle_alpha   90.00
_cell.angle_beta   90.00
_cell.angle_gamma   90.00
#
_symmetry.space_group_name_H-M   'P 1'
#
loop_
_entity.id
_entity.type
_entity.pdbx_description
1 polymer ?
#
loop_
_entity_poly.entity_id
_entity_poly.type
_entity_poly.pdbx_seq_one_letter_code
_entity_poly.pdbx_strand_id
1 'polypeptide(L)'
;MNFGEVAREIARINSQRDQIVLDAFSTLECRHATLAQTLLDNVGNRQRAAYWMCTHQKAFEGRTAYDVLADGDEDQVWERIPGSPEGEPMNRFERPRMAY
;
A
#
# COMPACT_ATOMS: atom_id res chain seq x y z
N MET A 1 -14.36 -8.91 31.83
CA MET A 1 -14.07 -8.91 30.38
C MET A 1 -15.04 -9.84 29.68
N ASN A 2 -16.14 -9.28 29.17
CA ASN A 2 -17.10 -9.96 28.31
C ASN A 2 -16.81 -9.69 26.82
N PHE A 3 -17.49 -10.39 25.91
CA PHE A 3 -17.29 -10.19 24.47
C PHE A 3 -17.62 -8.77 23.97
N GLY A 4 -18.50 -8.04 24.67
CA GLY A 4 -18.80 -6.64 24.35
C GLY A 4 -17.64 -5.70 24.69
N GLU A 5 -16.95 -5.93 25.81
CA GLU A 5 -15.71 -5.22 26.16
C GLU A 5 -14.59 -5.56 25.16
N VAL A 6 -14.45 -6.83 24.77
CA VAL A 6 -13.48 -7.27 23.75
C VAL A 6 -13.75 -6.58 22.41
N ALA A 7 -15.00 -6.54 21.94
CA ALA A 7 -15.36 -5.90 20.67
C ALA A 7 -15.07 -4.39 20.68
N ARG A 8 -15.30 -3.71 21.82
CA ARG A 8 -14.97 -2.29 21.99
C ARG A 8 -13.47 -2.04 21.95
N GLU A 9 -12.66 -2.88 22.59
CA GLU A 9 -11.21 -2.72 22.57
C GLU A 9 -10.66 -2.96 21.15
N ILE A 10 -11.16 -3.97 20.44
CA ILE A 10 -10.80 -4.20 19.02
C ILE A 10 -11.16 -2.98 18.16
N ALA A 11 -12.37 -2.43 18.32
CA ALA A 11 -12.79 -1.24 17.59
C ALA A 11 -11.88 -0.05 17.88
N ARG A 12 -11.53 0.18 19.16
CA ARG A 12 -10.61 1.24 19.58
C ARG A 12 -9.23 1.08 18.96
N ILE A 13 -8.65 -0.12 19.01
CA ILE A 13 -7.33 -0.41 18.43
C ILE A 13 -7.37 -0.20 16.91
N ASN A 14 -8.43 -0.65 16.24
CA ASN A 14 -8.59 -0.44 14.81
C ASN A 14 -8.70 1.05 14.44
N SER A 15 -9.43 1.86 15.22
CA SER A 15 -9.50 3.31 15.02
C SER A 15 -8.14 3.99 15.23
N GLN A 16 -7.38 3.59 16.25
CA GLN A 16 -6.03 4.10 16.47
C GLN A 16 -5.08 3.71 15.33
N ARG A 17 -5.19 2.46 14.86
CA ARG A 17 -4.41 1.99 13.71
C ARG A 17 -4.73 2.81 12.45
N ASP A 18 -6.00 3.07 12.16
CA ASP A 18 -6.40 3.86 10.99
C ASP A 18 -5.82 5.28 11.04
N GLN A 19 -5.86 5.91 12.22
CA GLN A 19 -5.23 7.22 12.44
C GLN A 19 -3.73 7.20 12.19
N ILE A 20 -3.01 6.21 12.74
CA ILE A 20 -1.56 6.06 12.54
C ILE A 20 -1.22 5.83 11.07
N VAL A 21 -2.01 5.00 10.36
CA VAL A 21 -1.83 4.73 8.92
C VAL A 21 -1.94 6.03 8.10
N LEU A 22 -2.93 6.87 8.40
CA LEU A 22 -3.12 8.15 7.71
C LEU A 22 -2.05 9.19 8.08
N ASP A 23 -1.58 9.19 9.33
CA ASP A 23 -0.49 10.08 9.77
C ASP A 23 0.84 9.71 9.11
N ALA A 24 1.13 8.41 9.00
CA ALA A 24 2.29 7.92 8.26
C ALA A 24 2.25 8.35 6.78
N PHE A 25 1.08 8.29 6.15
CA PHE A 25 0.93 8.76 4.77
C PHE A 25 1.08 10.29 4.65
N SER A 26 0.61 11.05 5.65
CA SER A 26 0.86 12.49 5.74
C SER A 26 2.36 12.79 5.80
N THR A 27 3.12 11.98 6.55
CA THR A 27 4.58 12.09 6.61
C THR A 27 5.23 11.79 5.25
N LEU A 28 4.72 10.80 4.52
CA LEU A 28 5.15 10.49 3.17
C LEU A 28 4.88 11.67 2.21
N GLU A 29 3.70 12.27 2.27
CA GLU A 29 3.33 13.44 1.46
C GLU A 29 4.29 14.61 1.70
N CYS A 30 4.74 14.82 2.94
CA CYS A 30 5.69 15.89 3.27
C CYS A 30 7.12 15.60 2.81
N ARG A 31 7.58 14.34 2.87
CA ARG A 31 8.97 13.97 2.59
C ARG A 31 9.21 13.56 1.13
N HIS A 32 8.26 12.83 0.55
CA HIS A 32 8.33 12.24 -0.79
C HIS A 32 7.04 12.57 -1.56
N ALA A 33 6.80 13.86 -1.79
CA ALA A 33 5.57 14.36 -2.39
C ALA A 33 5.26 13.70 -3.74
N THR A 34 6.26 13.49 -4.60
CA THR A 34 6.10 12.83 -5.90
C THR A 34 5.58 11.41 -5.76
N LEU A 35 6.18 10.61 -4.86
CA LEU A 35 5.77 9.22 -4.61
C LEU A 35 4.33 9.16 -4.09
N ALA A 36 4.00 10.04 -3.14
CA ALA A 36 2.66 10.12 -2.58
C ALA A 36 1.62 10.51 -3.64
N GLN A 37 1.93 11.48 -4.52
CA GLN A 37 1.04 11.88 -5.61
C GLN A 37 0.83 10.74 -6.60
N THR A 38 1.89 10.03 -7.02
CA THR A 38 1.75 8.90 -7.93
C THR A 38 0.92 7.78 -7.31
N LEU A 39 1.09 7.49 -6.02
CA LEU A 39 0.25 6.53 -5.31
C LEU A 39 -1.22 6.98 -5.28
N LEU A 40 -1.50 8.26 -5.07
CA LEU A 40 -2.87 8.78 -5.08
C LEU A 40 -3.50 8.68 -6.47
N ASP A 41 -2.75 8.99 -7.53
CA ASP A 41 -3.22 8.90 -8.92
C ASP A 41 -3.55 7.46 -9.32
N ASN A 42 -2.68 6.52 -8.94
CA ASN A 42 -2.78 5.12 -9.31
C ASN A 42 -3.75 4.31 -8.43
N VAL A 43 -3.73 4.54 -7.11
CA VAL A 43 -4.55 3.80 -6.12
C VAL A 43 -5.91 4.48 -5.90
N GLY A 44 -6.02 5.75 -6.26
CA GLY A 44 -7.26 6.53 -6.37
C GLY A 44 -7.67 7.30 -5.11
N ASN A 45 -7.40 6.80 -3.91
CA ASN A 45 -7.71 7.55 -2.69
C ASN A 45 -6.65 7.40 -1.59
N ARG A 46 -6.62 8.41 -0.70
CA ARG A 46 -5.61 8.53 0.37
C ARG A 46 -5.62 7.35 1.33
N GLN A 47 -6.80 6.88 1.74
CA GLN A 47 -6.91 5.72 2.63
C GLN A 47 -6.29 4.48 1.99
N ARG A 48 -6.67 4.15 0.75
CA ARG A 48 -6.15 2.96 0.06
C ARG A 48 -4.64 3.07 -0.19
N ALA A 49 -4.14 4.24 -0.55
CA ALA A 49 -2.71 4.48 -0.70
C ALA A 49 -1.96 4.29 0.63
N ALA A 50 -2.46 4.86 1.73
CA ALA A 50 -1.90 4.69 3.06
C ALA A 50 -1.92 3.21 3.53
N TYR A 51 -3.04 2.51 3.30
CA TYR A 51 -3.15 1.09 3.59
C TYR A 51 -2.20 0.24 2.73
N TRP A 52 -2.04 0.58 1.45
CA TRP A 52 -1.10 -0.11 0.56
C TRP A 52 0.34 0.02 1.07
N MET A 53 0.76 1.21 1.49
CA MET A 53 2.08 1.46 2.07
C MET A 53 2.33 0.64 3.35
N CYS A 54 1.31 0.51 4.20
CA CYS A 54 1.38 -0.25 5.46
C CYS A 54 1.16 -1.76 5.30
N THR A 55 0.78 -2.23 4.11
CA THR A 55 0.52 -3.65 3.89
C THR A 55 1.84 -4.38 3.65
N HIS A 56 2.00 -5.56 4.25
CA HIS A 56 3.15 -6.42 3.98
C HIS A 56 2.98 -7.03 2.59
N GLN A 57 3.95 -6.82 1.71
CA GLN A 57 3.87 -7.27 0.33
C GLN A 57 4.94 -8.33 0.08
N LYS A 58 4.55 -9.45 -0.57
CA LYS A 58 5.53 -10.45 -1.03
C LYS A 58 6.56 -9.85 -1.99
N ALA A 59 6.16 -8.79 -2.69
CA ALA A 59 7.00 -7.97 -3.55
C ALA A 59 8.24 -7.42 -2.83
N PHE A 60 8.09 -7.09 -1.55
CA PHE A 60 9.11 -6.51 -0.67
C PHE A 60 9.64 -7.56 0.31
N GLU A 61 9.63 -8.83 -0.09
CA GLU A 61 10.08 -9.95 0.76
C GLU A 61 9.28 -10.08 2.08
N GLY A 62 8.01 -9.65 2.05
CA GLY A 62 7.14 -9.65 3.22
C GLY A 62 7.24 -8.38 4.05
N ARG A 63 8.01 -7.37 3.64
CA ARG A 63 8.12 -6.07 4.31
C ARG A 63 7.03 -5.10 3.82
N THR A 64 6.92 -3.97 4.52
CA THR A 64 6.03 -2.87 4.11
C THR A 64 6.78 -1.92 3.19
N ALA A 65 6.07 -1.11 2.40
CA ALA A 65 6.73 -0.11 1.56
C ALA A 65 7.53 0.89 2.40
N TYR A 66 7.06 1.22 3.61
CA TYR A 66 7.80 2.09 4.54
C TYR A 66 9.13 1.50 5.01
N ASP A 67 9.20 0.18 5.16
CA ASP A 67 10.44 -0.50 5.54
C ASP A 67 11.47 -0.41 4.42
N VAL A 68 11.04 -0.64 3.18
CA VAL A 68 11.88 -0.50 1.97
C VAL A 68 12.36 0.94 1.80
N LEU A 69 11.48 1.94 2.02
CA LEU A 69 11.87 3.35 2.01
C LEU A 69 12.88 3.69 3.11
N ALA A 70 12.80 3.05 4.27
CA ALA A 70 13.76 3.27 5.37
C ALA A 70 15.14 2.69 5.05
N ASP A 71 15.21 1.63 4.25
CA ASP A 71 16.44 1.00 3.76
C ASP A 71 17.11 1.83 2.64
N GLY A 72 16.35 2.74 2.02
CA GLY A 72 16.81 3.63 0.94
C GLY A 72 16.49 3.13 -0.46
N ASP A 73 15.82 1.99 -0.60
CA ASP A 73 15.43 1.38 -1.87
C ASP A 73 14.13 1.99 -2.43
N GLU A 74 14.11 3.31 -2.65
CA GLU A 74 12.93 4.01 -3.17
C GLU A 74 12.50 3.48 -4.55
N ASP A 75 13.46 3.14 -5.40
CA ASP A 75 13.25 2.60 -6.75
C ASP A 75 12.37 1.34 -6.74
N GLN A 76 12.63 0.44 -5.79
CA GLN A 76 11.84 -0.78 -5.62
C GLN A 76 10.37 -0.47 -5.26
N VAL A 77 10.10 0.62 -4.53
CA VAL A 77 8.73 1.02 -4.20
C VAL A 77 8.05 1.58 -5.45
N TRP A 78 8.75 2.38 -6.24
CA TRP A 78 8.27 2.93 -7.51
C TRP A 78 7.86 1.85 -8.51
N GLU A 79 8.70 0.84 -8.72
CA GLU A 79 8.42 -0.29 -9.64
C GLU A 79 7.17 -1.09 -9.26
N ARG A 80 6.74 -1.02 -7.99
CA ARG A 80 5.62 -1.81 -7.46
C ARG A 80 4.34 -1.02 -7.29
N ILE A 81 4.33 0.28 -7.63
CA ILE A 81 3.10 1.08 -7.60
C ILE A 81 2.10 0.48 -8.59
N PRO A 82 0.89 0.09 -8.13
CA PRO A 82 -0.07 -0.59 -8.97
C PRO A 82 -0.60 0.33 -10.06
N GLY A 83 -0.33 0.05 -11.33
CA GLY A 83 -0.81 0.86 -12.46
C GLY A 83 0.23 1.82 -13.04
N SER A 84 1.43 1.92 -12.46
CA SER A 84 2.53 2.59 -13.15
C SER A 84 2.86 1.85 -14.46
N PRO A 85 3.12 2.55 -15.57
CA PRO A 85 3.44 1.92 -16.86
C PRO A 85 4.73 1.09 -16.81
N GLU A 86 5.58 1.31 -15.79
CA GLU A 86 6.80 0.52 -15.54
C GLU A 86 6.55 -0.75 -14.73
N GLY A 87 5.32 -0.94 -14.24
CA GLY A 87 4.91 -2.07 -13.40
C GLY A 87 3.87 -2.96 -14.07
N GLU A 88 3.97 -3.24 -15.38
CA GLU A 88 3.12 -4.26 -16.01
C GLU A 88 3.35 -5.61 -15.30
N PRO A 89 2.37 -6.14 -14.54
CA PRO A 89 2.43 -7.53 -14.16
C PRO A 89 2.18 -8.31 -15.44
N MET A 90 3.23 -8.93 -15.99
CA MET A 90 3.13 -9.80 -17.16
C MET A 90 1.91 -10.71 -17.01
N ASN A 91 0.90 -10.38 -17.81
CA ASN A 91 -0.46 -10.85 -17.61
C ASN A 91 -0.50 -12.32 -18.01
N ARG A 92 -0.50 -13.23 -17.03
CA ARG A 92 -0.59 -14.70 -17.23
C ARG A 92 -1.98 -15.15 -17.73
N PHE A 93 -2.69 -14.30 -18.47
CA PHE A 93 -4.01 -14.58 -19.04
C PHE A 93 -4.17 -14.18 -20.51
N GLU A 94 -3.10 -13.90 -21.25
CA GLU A 94 -3.16 -13.92 -22.71
C GLU A 94 -2.93 -15.33 -23.24
N ARG A 95 -3.97 -16.18 -23.15
CA ARG A 95 -4.08 -17.31 -24.08
C ARG A 95 -4.74 -16.78 -25.36
N PRO A 96 -4.10 -16.83 -26.53
CA PRO A 96 -4.81 -16.55 -27.78
C PRO A 96 -5.90 -17.61 -27.95
N ARG A 97 -7.17 -17.19 -28.03
CA ARG A 97 -8.22 -18.05 -28.57
C ARG A 97 -7.92 -18.22 -30.06
N MET A 98 -7.21 -19.29 -30.40
CA MET A 98 -7.18 -19.77 -31.78
C MET A 98 -8.60 -20.19 -32.16
N ALA A 99 -9.16 -19.50 -33.13
CA ALA A 99 -10.33 -19.96 -33.87
C ALA A 99 -9.86 -21.06 -34.84
N TYR A 100 -10.48 -22.23 -34.75
CA TYR A 100 -10.58 -23.23 -35.81
C TYR A 100 -12.00 -23.76 -35.82
#